data_AF-A0A4R4Z5D1-F1
#
_entry.id   AF-A0A4R4Z5D1-F1
#
_cell.length_a   1.000
_cell.length_b   1.000
_cell.length_c   1.000
_cell.angle_alpha   90.00
_cell.angle_beta   90.00
_cell.angle_gamma   90.00
#
_symmetry.space_group_name_H-M   'P 1'
#
loop_
_entity.id
_entity.type
_entity.pdbx_description
1 polymer ?
#
loop_
_entity_poly.entity_id
_entity_poly.type
_entity_poly.pdbx_seq_one_letter_code
_entity_poly.pdbx_strand_id
1 'polypeptide(L)'
;MTTSSTIDYNANLYGGASLPVPSSDRRAKVGNPRFLGPITGPHGTPETGPALNAALPLGIGAGSPAINTGVTATDNGGADYAGAPVYNGLPDIGAFEYRTN
;
A
#
# COMPACT_ATOMS: atom_id res chain seq x y z
N MET A 1 -12.48 9.82 7.78
CA MET A 1 -11.95 8.68 8.56
C MET A 1 -13.07 8.16 9.42
N THR A 2 -13.39 6.87 9.36
CA THR A 2 -14.42 6.27 10.22
C THR A 2 -13.81 5.97 11.59
N THR A 3 -14.37 6.59 12.63
CA THR A 3 -14.03 6.31 14.03
C THR A 3 -15.14 5.47 14.62
N SER A 4 -14.87 4.19 14.87
CA SER A 4 -15.74 3.27 15.61
C SER A 4 -14.90 2.60 16.70
N SER A 5 -15.51 2.28 17.84
CA SER A 5 -14.85 1.51 18.90
C SER A 5 -14.50 0.07 18.48
N THR A 6 -14.98 -0.36 17.32
CA THR A 6 -14.72 -1.69 16.73
C THR A 6 -13.65 -1.68 15.63
N ILE A 7 -13.03 -0.54 15.36
CA ILE A 7 -11.99 -0.42 14.33
C ILE A 7 -10.64 -0.18 15.00
N ASP A 8 -9.74 -1.15 14.86
CA ASP A 8 -8.34 -1.03 15.25
C ASP A 8 -7.45 -0.81 14.03
N TYR A 9 -6.53 0.15 14.16
CA TYR A 9 -5.53 0.48 13.15
C TYR A 9 -4.14 0.14 13.71
N ASN A 10 -3.31 -0.54 12.91
CA ASN A 10 -1.94 -0.91 13.31
C ASN A 10 -1.03 -0.91 12.08
N ALA A 11 0.03 -0.09 12.11
CA ALA A 11 1.05 0.01 11.07
C ALA A 11 0.52 0.42 9.69
N ASN A 12 -0.31 1.46 9.64
CA ASN A 12 -0.76 2.06 8.38
C ASN A 12 0.11 3.23 7.94
N LEU A 13 0.09 3.53 6.63
CA LEU A 13 0.66 4.73 6.04
C LEU A 13 -0.44 5.78 5.83
N TYR A 14 -0.26 6.95 6.42
CA TYR A 14 -1.10 8.12 6.25
C TYR A 14 -0.31 9.16 5.43
N GLY A 15 -0.62 9.27 4.14
CA GLY A 15 0.19 10.02 3.20
C GLY A 15 -0.59 10.51 1.98
N GLY A 16 -0.02 11.48 1.26
CA GLY A 16 -0.62 12.05 0.05
C GLY A 16 -1.67 13.14 0.28
N ALA A 17 -2.11 13.35 1.52
CA ALA A 17 -2.97 14.45 1.95
C ALA A 17 -2.78 14.73 3.45
N SER A 18 -3.33 15.85 3.94
CA SER A 18 -3.47 16.08 5.38
C SER A 18 -4.60 15.19 5.91
N LEU A 19 -4.24 14.06 6.53
CA LEU A 19 -5.16 13.09 7.07
C LEU A 19 -5.05 13.05 8.59
N PRO A 20 -6.17 13.02 9.34
CA PRO A 20 -6.11 12.70 10.75
C PRO A 20 -5.56 11.28 10.92
N VAL A 21 -4.55 11.13 11.77
CA VAL A 21 -3.96 9.84 12.13
C VAL A 21 -4.72 9.32 13.37
N PRO A 22 -5.31 8.12 13.34
CA PRO A 22 -5.91 7.52 14.52
C PRO A 22 -4.88 7.43 15.65
N SER A 23 -5.24 7.91 16.84
CA SER A 23 -4.35 7.81 18.00
C SER A 23 -4.11 6.36 18.44
N SER A 24 -4.99 5.43 18.04
CA SER A 24 -4.83 3.99 18.27
C SER A 24 -3.70 3.37 17.44
N ASP A 25 -3.36 3.93 16.27
CA ASP A 25 -2.25 3.41 15.46
C ASP A 25 -0.91 3.94 15.96
N ARG A 26 -0.37 3.28 16.98
CA ARG A 26 0.94 3.61 17.58
C ARG A 26 2.13 3.36 16.65
N ARG A 27 1.90 2.71 15.51
CA ARG A 27 2.93 2.39 14.50
C ARG A 27 2.71 3.10 13.18
N ALA A 28 1.81 4.07 13.16
CA ALA A 28 1.50 4.89 12.00
C ALA A 28 2.78 5.44 11.35
N LYS A 29 2.84 5.34 10.02
CA LYS A 29 3.78 6.06 9.18
C LYS A 29 3.07 7.25 8.59
N VAL A 30 3.73 8.41 8.64
CA VAL A 30 3.20 9.66 8.09
C VAL A 30 4.22 10.20 7.11
N GLY A 31 3.79 10.45 5.88
CA GLY A 31 4.69 11.00 4.85
C GLY A 31 4.26 10.67 3.43
N ASN A 32 5.04 11.15 2.48
CA ASN A 32 4.79 10.88 1.06
C ASN A 32 5.05 9.39 0.76
N PRO A 33 4.08 8.64 0.21
CA PRO A 33 4.26 7.23 -0.19
C PRO A 33 5.30 7.02 -1.28
N ARG A 34 5.70 8.09 -1.99
CA ARG A 34 6.63 8.06 -3.12
C ARG A 34 6.12 7.15 -4.24
N PHE A 35 4.84 7.23 -4.59
CA PHE A 35 4.31 6.47 -5.73
C PHE A 35 5.10 6.75 -7.00
N LEU A 36 5.31 5.72 -7.83
CA LEU A 36 6.08 5.82 -9.07
C LEU A 36 5.38 6.69 -10.12
N GLY A 37 4.05 6.80 -10.07
CA GLY A 37 3.29 7.71 -10.92
C GLY A 37 1.77 7.69 -10.66
N PRO A 38 1.01 8.50 -11.41
CA PRO A 38 -0.44 8.49 -11.37
C PRO A 38 -1.02 7.33 -12.18
N ILE A 39 -2.28 6.98 -11.89
CA ILE A 39 -3.08 6.13 -12.77
C ILE A 39 -3.56 6.97 -13.94
N THR A 40 -3.21 6.60 -15.17
CA THR A 40 -3.62 7.31 -16.40
C THR A 40 -4.64 6.54 -17.24
N GLY A 41 -4.98 5.31 -16.83
CA GLY A 41 -5.81 4.41 -17.62
C GLY A 41 -5.03 3.68 -18.74
N PRO A 42 -5.71 2.90 -19.59
CA PRO A 42 -7.17 2.72 -19.62
C PRO A 42 -7.70 2.04 -18.34
N HIS A 43 -8.95 2.32 -18.00
CA HIS A 43 -9.63 1.66 -16.89
C HIS A 43 -10.42 0.46 -17.41
N GLY A 44 -10.69 -0.49 -16.52
CA GLY A 44 -11.59 -1.59 -16.81
C GLY A 44 -13.03 -1.11 -17.03
N THR A 45 -13.78 -1.87 -17.80
CA THR A 45 -15.25 -1.72 -17.95
C THR A 45 -15.94 -2.99 -17.45
N PRO A 46 -17.26 -2.98 -17.22
CA PRO A 46 -17.99 -4.20 -16.93
C PRO A 46 -17.78 -5.32 -17.96
N GLU A 47 -17.58 -4.98 -19.24
CA GLU A 47 -17.36 -5.92 -20.35
C GLU A 47 -15.93 -6.46 -20.42
N THR A 48 -14.94 -5.61 -20.10
CA THR A 48 -13.51 -5.94 -20.23
C THR A 48 -12.89 -6.46 -18.93
N GLY A 49 -13.59 -6.31 -17.80
CA GLY A 49 -13.06 -6.59 -16.48
C GLY A 49 -12.04 -5.55 -16.02
N PRO A 50 -11.39 -5.75 -14.86
CA PRO A 50 -10.46 -4.78 -14.30
C PRO A 50 -9.18 -4.68 -15.15
N ALA A 51 -8.79 -3.46 -15.49
CA ALA A 51 -7.48 -3.18 -16.08
C ALA A 51 -6.40 -3.13 -14.98
N LEU A 52 -5.99 -4.30 -14.46
CA LEU A 52 -5.06 -4.39 -13.32
C LEU A 52 -3.74 -3.64 -13.56
N ASN A 53 -3.24 -3.66 -14.80
CA ASN A 53 -1.99 -2.96 -15.15
C ASN A 53 -2.08 -1.44 -14.95
N ALA A 54 -3.28 -0.85 -14.93
CA ALA A 54 -3.45 0.59 -14.74
C ALA A 54 -2.98 1.07 -13.36
N ALA A 55 -2.94 0.18 -12.35
CA ALA A 55 -2.53 0.52 -10.98
C ALA A 55 -1.04 0.28 -10.69
N LEU A 56 -0.26 -0.27 -11.63
CA LEU A 56 1.18 -0.49 -11.45
C LEU A 56 1.97 0.78 -11.06
N PRO A 57 1.61 2.00 -11.53
CA PRO A 57 2.26 3.24 -11.07
C PRO A 57 2.09 3.54 -9.57
N LEU A 58 1.14 2.87 -8.88
CA LEU A 58 0.97 2.98 -7.43
C LEU A 58 1.99 2.16 -6.62
N GLY A 59 2.94 1.50 -7.27
CA GLY A 59 4.14 0.99 -6.61
C GLY A 59 4.88 2.13 -5.88
N ILE A 60 5.60 1.79 -4.82
CA ILE A 60 6.38 2.76 -4.02
C ILE A 60 7.83 2.84 -4.50
N GLY A 61 8.40 4.03 -4.48
CA GLY A 61 9.79 4.29 -4.84
C GLY A 61 10.74 4.32 -3.64
N ALA A 62 12.03 4.39 -3.95
CA ALA A 62 13.11 4.45 -2.95
C ALA A 62 12.87 5.56 -1.92
N GLY A 63 13.12 5.26 -0.64
CA GLY A 63 12.93 6.19 0.47
C GLY A 63 11.48 6.41 0.88
N SER A 64 10.54 5.61 0.36
CA SER A 64 9.17 5.59 0.88
C SER A 64 9.15 5.17 2.36
N PRO A 65 8.37 5.84 3.22
CA PRO A 65 8.19 5.44 4.62
C PRO A 65 7.44 4.11 4.78
N ALA A 66 6.88 3.54 3.69
CA ALA A 66 6.23 2.24 3.69
C ALA A 66 7.23 1.07 3.68
N ILE A 67 8.45 1.29 3.19
CA ILE A 67 9.42 0.21 2.97
C ILE A 67 9.85 -0.43 4.29
N ASN A 68 9.76 -1.75 4.40
CA ASN A 68 10.16 -2.58 5.53
C ASN A 68 9.53 -2.17 6.87
N THR A 69 8.29 -1.66 6.87
CA THR A 69 7.66 -1.08 8.06
C THR A 69 6.29 -1.66 8.44
N GLY A 70 5.78 -2.58 7.62
CA GLY A 70 4.49 -3.22 7.78
C GLY A 70 4.45 -4.29 8.87
N VAL A 71 3.44 -5.13 8.78
CA VAL A 71 3.22 -6.27 9.66
C VAL A 71 3.10 -7.55 8.84
N THR A 72 3.62 -8.64 9.38
CA THR A 72 3.40 -9.95 8.80
C THR A 72 1.93 -10.31 8.92
N ALA A 73 1.33 -10.72 7.83
CA ALA A 73 -0.03 -11.23 7.75
C ALA A 73 0.03 -12.71 7.40
N THR A 74 -0.69 -13.54 8.15
CA THR A 74 -0.96 -14.92 7.75
C THR A 74 -1.88 -14.90 6.52
N ASP A 75 -1.78 -15.93 5.68
CA ASP A 75 -2.63 -16.08 4.49
C ASP A 75 -2.60 -14.88 3.52
N ASN A 76 -1.43 -14.23 3.38
CA ASN A 76 -1.22 -13.07 2.52
C ASN A 76 -1.28 -13.35 1.00
N GLY A 77 -1.66 -14.57 0.60
CA GLY A 77 -1.73 -14.99 -0.81
C GLY A 77 -0.38 -15.24 -1.50
N GLY A 78 0.75 -14.97 -0.84
CA GLY A 78 2.10 -15.24 -1.35
C GLY A 78 2.61 -14.29 -2.44
N ALA A 79 1.80 -13.35 -2.93
CA ALA A 79 2.21 -12.34 -3.91
C ALA A 79 1.61 -10.95 -3.62
N ASP A 80 2.35 -9.91 -4.03
CA ASP A 80 1.88 -8.53 -4.08
C ASP A 80 0.97 -8.28 -5.30
N TYR A 81 0.49 -7.04 -5.46
CA TYR A 81 -0.39 -6.66 -6.57
C TYR A 81 0.25 -6.86 -7.96
N ALA A 82 1.57 -6.74 -8.07
CA ALA A 82 2.30 -6.99 -9.32
C ALA A 82 2.54 -8.49 -9.58
N GLY A 83 2.04 -9.37 -8.71
CA GLY A 83 2.20 -10.82 -8.79
C GLY A 83 3.57 -11.30 -8.29
N ALA A 84 4.31 -10.46 -7.58
CA ALA A 84 5.66 -10.78 -7.16
C ALA A 84 5.70 -11.28 -5.71
N PRO A 85 6.60 -12.22 -5.35
CA PRO A 85 6.56 -12.91 -4.05
C PRO A 85 6.64 -11.97 -2.86
N VAL A 86 5.77 -12.17 -1.86
CA VAL A 86 5.85 -11.45 -0.57
C VAL A 86 6.43 -12.38 0.52
N TYR A 87 7.31 -11.88 1.40
CA TYR A 87 7.85 -10.51 1.49
C TYR A 87 9.23 -10.40 0.84
N ASN A 88 9.64 -9.19 0.45
CA ASN A 88 11.01 -8.85 0.07
C ASN A 88 11.76 -8.24 1.27
N GLY A 89 12.08 -9.07 2.27
CA GLY A 89 12.60 -8.60 3.55
C GLY A 89 11.49 -8.50 4.60
N LEU A 90 11.37 -7.35 5.26
CA LEU A 90 10.21 -7.07 6.12
C LEU A 90 9.05 -6.58 5.24
N PRO A 91 7.79 -6.81 5.64
CA PRO A 91 6.62 -6.39 4.87
C PRO A 91 6.63 -4.88 4.59
N ASP A 92 6.29 -4.51 3.36
CA ASP A 92 6.00 -3.12 3.03
C ASP A 92 4.54 -2.77 3.37
N ILE A 93 4.28 -1.50 3.72
CA ILE A 93 2.90 -1.02 3.88
C ILE A 93 2.31 -0.71 2.51
N GLY A 94 1.29 -1.46 2.11
CA GLY A 94 0.54 -1.21 0.88
C GLY A 94 0.36 -2.48 0.05
N ALA A 95 0.06 -2.29 -1.23
CA ALA A 95 -0.25 -3.39 -2.15
C ALA A 95 0.96 -3.88 -2.96
N PHE A 96 2.12 -3.22 -2.87
CA PHE A 96 3.32 -3.51 -3.64
C PHE A 96 4.52 -3.65 -2.72
N GLU A 97 5.40 -4.63 -2.99
CA GLU A 97 6.72 -4.70 -2.38
C GLU A 97 7.72 -3.90 -3.21
N TYR A 98 8.50 -3.07 -2.53
CA TYR A 98 9.64 -2.36 -3.10
C TYR A 98 10.75 -3.35 -3.43
N ARG A 99 11.25 -3.27 -4.67
CA ARG A 99 12.42 -4.02 -5.12
C ARG A 99 13.38 -3.09 -5.83
N THR A 100 14.68 -3.25 -5.55
CA THR A 100 15.73 -2.69 -6.40
C THR A 100 15.98 -3.68 -7.52
N ASN A 101 15.90 -3.22 -8.78
CA ASN A 101 16.36 -3.99 -9.93
C ASN A 101 17.87 -4.28 -9.84
#